data_AF-A0A964W5N6-F1
#
_entry.id   AF-A0A964W5N6-F1
#
_cell.length_a   1.000
_cell.length_b   1.000
_cell.length_c   1.000
_cell.angle_alpha   90.00
_cell.angle_beta   90.00
_cell.angle_gamma   90.00
#
_symmetry.space_group_name_H-M   'P 1'
#
loop_
_entity.id
_entity.type
_entity.pdbx_description
1 polymer ?
#
loop_
_entity_poly.entity_id
_entity_poly.type
_entity_poly.pdbx_seq_one_letter_code
_entity_poly.pdbx_strand_id
1 'polypeptide(L)'
;EKTVLGGDKSAENEALGVTQDSNGAVLSAMKENDGAVSYLGLAYMNTKEAQDALKVANLDGVAADKAHITDGSYKFWSWGHMYTKGESKDLSKAFIDFVM
;
A
#
# COMPACT_ATOMS: atom_id res chain seq x y z
N GLU A 1 9.44 2.52 -21.75
CA GLU A 1 9.11 1.99 -20.41
C GLU A 1 10.32 1.22 -19.90
N LYS A 2 10.82 1.48 -18.69
CA LYS A 2 11.91 0.68 -18.10
C LYS A 2 11.27 -0.35 -17.20
N THR A 3 11.03 -1.54 -17.72
CA THR A 3 10.50 -2.69 -16.96
C THR A 3 11.63 -3.39 -16.25
N VAL A 4 11.39 -3.90 -15.03
CA VAL A 4 12.39 -4.60 -14.20
C VAL A 4 12.97 -5.83 -14.92
N LEU A 5 12.18 -6.49 -15.77
CA LEU A 5 12.58 -7.67 -16.55
C LEU A 5 12.83 -7.36 -18.04
N GLY A 6 13.03 -6.08 -18.40
CA GLY A 6 13.28 -5.70 -19.80
C GLY A 6 12.15 -5.98 -20.80
N GLY A 7 10.96 -6.36 -20.31
CA GLY A 7 9.80 -6.70 -21.13
C GLY A 7 9.77 -8.17 -21.55
N ASP A 8 10.68 -8.99 -21.01
CA ASP A 8 10.73 -10.42 -21.28
C ASP A 8 9.66 -11.16 -20.48
N LYS A 9 8.53 -11.44 -21.15
CA LYS A 9 7.43 -12.22 -20.58
C LYS A 9 7.82 -13.64 -20.17
N SER A 10 8.92 -14.20 -20.70
CA SER A 10 9.37 -15.54 -20.29
C SER A 10 10.00 -15.54 -18.90
N ALA A 11 10.45 -14.38 -18.42
CA ALA A 11 10.91 -14.18 -17.05
C ALA A 11 9.76 -13.88 -16.07
N GLU A 12 8.55 -13.58 -16.58
CA GLU A 12 7.35 -13.43 -15.77
C GLU A 12 6.76 -14.81 -15.48
N ASN A 13 6.60 -15.14 -14.20
CA ASN A 13 5.99 -16.40 -13.78
C ASN A 13 4.81 -16.11 -12.86
N GLU A 14 3.61 -16.12 -13.43
CA GLU A 14 2.37 -15.86 -12.68
C GLU A 14 2.13 -16.90 -11.57
N ALA A 15 2.69 -18.10 -11.68
CA ALA A 15 2.58 -19.12 -10.63
C ALA A 15 3.44 -18.81 -9.39
N LEU A 16 4.43 -17.91 -9.50
CA LEU A 16 5.21 -17.42 -8.37
C LEU A 16 4.55 -16.23 -7.67
N GLY A 17 3.67 -15.51 -8.37
CA GLY A 17 2.94 -14.37 -7.81
C GLY A 17 1.89 -14.84 -6.82
N VAL A 18 1.91 -14.29 -5.60
CA VAL A 18 0.89 -14.57 -4.58
C VAL A 18 0.02 -13.34 -4.40
N THR A 19 -1.29 -13.50 -4.57
CA THR A 19 -2.27 -12.46 -4.25
C THR A 19 -2.61 -12.54 -2.77
N GLN A 20 -2.63 -11.41 -2.09
CA GLN A 20 -2.94 -11.32 -0.67
C GLN A 20 -4.13 -10.40 -0.44
N ASP A 21 -5.07 -10.85 0.39
CA ASP A 21 -6.35 -10.15 0.59
C ASP A 21 -6.27 -8.99 1.60
N SER A 22 -5.11 -8.82 2.26
CA SER A 22 -4.91 -7.75 3.24
C SER A 22 -3.45 -7.32 3.37
N ASN A 23 -3.24 -6.09 3.82
CA ASN A 23 -1.91 -5.57 4.15
C ASN A 23 -1.18 -6.40 5.22
N GLY A 24 -1.92 -6.99 6.18
CA GLY A 24 -1.33 -7.88 7.19
C GLY A 24 -0.78 -9.17 6.56
N ALA A 25 -1.54 -9.76 5.63
CA ALA A 25 -1.09 -10.93 4.88
C ALA A 25 0.09 -10.61 3.94
N VAL A 26 0.13 -9.41 3.36
CA VAL A 26 1.31 -8.91 2.62
C VAL A 26 2.53 -8.86 3.54
N LEU A 27 2.44 -8.26 4.73
CA LEU A 27 3.57 -8.18 5.67
C LEU A 27 4.08 -9.58 6.06
N SER A 28 3.18 -10.52 6.36
CA SER A 28 3.56 -11.91 6.65
C SER A 28 4.29 -12.57 5.48
N ALA A 29 3.73 -12.47 4.27
CA ALA A 29 4.35 -13.05 3.08
C ALA A 29 5.74 -12.46 2.79
N MET A 30 5.91 -11.14 2.95
CA MET A 30 7.20 -10.47 2.75
C MET A 30 8.27 -10.91 3.76
N LYS A 31 7.88 -11.26 5.00
CA LYS A 31 8.80 -11.79 6.02
C LYS A 31 9.25 -13.23 5.73
N GLU A 32 8.44 -14.00 5.02
CA GLU A 32 8.70 -15.41 4.70
C GLU A 32 9.46 -15.59 3.37
N ASN A 33 9.50 -14.56 2.52
CA ASN A 33 10.01 -14.64 1.17
C ASN A 33 11.05 -13.56 0.90
N ASP A 34 12.32 -13.87 1.15
CA ASP A 34 13.44 -12.98 0.87
C ASP A 34 13.48 -12.56 -0.61
N GLY A 35 13.63 -11.26 -0.85
CA GLY A 35 13.67 -10.68 -2.20
C GLY A 35 12.31 -10.48 -2.86
N ALA A 36 11.21 -10.82 -2.19
CA ALA A 36 9.87 -10.46 -2.66
C ALA A 36 9.70 -8.94 -2.74
N VAL A 37 8.81 -8.50 -3.65
CA VAL A 37 8.41 -7.10 -3.81
C VAL A 37 6.89 -7.06 -3.88
N SER A 38 6.27 -6.21 -3.07
CA SER A 38 4.83 -6.01 -3.05
C SER A 38 4.49 -4.57 -2.64
N TYR A 39 3.22 -4.22 -2.63
CA TYR A 39 2.72 -2.92 -2.16
C TYR A 39 1.84 -3.10 -0.92
N LEU A 40 1.88 -2.11 -0.03
CA LEU A 40 1.06 -2.05 1.17
C LEU A 40 0.72 -0.58 1.50
N GLY A 41 -0.34 -0.37 2.27
CA GLY A 41 -0.72 0.95 2.74
C GLY A 41 0.35 1.54 3.67
N LEU A 42 0.73 2.80 3.45
CA LEU A 42 1.80 3.48 4.19
C LEU A 42 1.60 3.47 5.72
N ALA A 43 0.35 3.44 6.19
CA ALA A 43 0.03 3.38 7.62
C ALA A 43 0.64 2.16 8.34
N TYR A 44 0.91 1.05 7.64
CA TYR A 44 1.55 -0.14 8.23
C TYR A 44 3.02 0.11 8.58
N MET A 45 3.68 1.05 7.91
CA MET A 45 5.06 1.47 8.21
C MET A 45 5.17 2.24 9.54
N ASN A 46 4.05 2.54 10.22
CA ASN A 46 4.05 3.11 11.57
C ASN A 46 4.32 2.06 12.65
N THR A 47 4.34 0.77 12.31
CA THR A 47 4.66 -0.31 13.25
C THR A 47 6.14 -0.68 13.20
N LYS A 48 6.74 -0.97 14.36
CA LYS A 48 8.15 -1.41 14.43
C LYS A 48 8.38 -2.71 13.67
N GLU A 49 7.41 -3.62 13.71
CA GLU A 49 7.47 -4.89 12.99
C GLU A 49 7.63 -4.68 11.48
N ALA A 50 6.81 -3.80 10.88
CA ALA A 50 6.92 -3.51 9.46
C ALA A 50 8.24 -2.79 9.12
N GLN A 51 8.70 -1.87 9.97
CA GLN A 51 9.98 -1.17 9.77
C GLN A 51 11.19 -2.10 9.80
N ASP A 52 11.14 -3.17 10.61
CA ASP A 52 12.21 -4.16 10.69
C ASP A 52 12.17 -5.17 9.54
N ALA A 53 10.97 -5.50 9.08
CA ALA A 53 10.76 -6.49 8.02
C ALA A 53 10.90 -5.93 6.60
N LEU A 54 10.58 -4.65 6.39
CA LEU A 54 10.38 -4.09 5.06
C LEU A 54 11.32 -2.93 4.75
N LYS A 55 11.77 -2.88 3.50
CA LYS A 55 12.46 -1.72 2.94
C LYS A 55 11.55 -1.01 1.95
N VAL A 56 11.20 0.23 2.26
CA VAL A 56 10.38 1.08 1.36
C VAL A 56 11.25 1.55 0.19
N ALA A 57 10.78 1.36 -1.03
CA ALA A 57 11.41 1.87 -2.23
C ALA A 57 10.89 3.29 -2.54
N ASN A 58 11.79 4.17 -2.98
CA ASN A 58 11.40 5.47 -3.52
C ASN A 58 10.85 5.28 -4.94
N LEU A 59 9.82 6.03 -5.29
CA LEU A 59 9.26 6.06 -6.64
C LEU A 59 9.76 7.31 -7.35
N ASP A 60 10.47 7.15 -8.47
CA ASP A 60 11.11 8.25 -9.21
C ASP A 60 12.00 9.15 -8.33
N GLY A 61 12.62 8.59 -7.30
CA GLY A 61 13.45 9.32 -6.33
C GLY A 61 12.65 10.03 -5.23
N VAL A 62 11.31 9.99 -5.27
CA VAL A 62 10.42 10.57 -4.27
C VAL A 62 10.10 9.54 -3.18
N ALA A 63 10.21 9.96 -1.92
CA ALA A 63 9.93 9.10 -0.77
C ALA A 63 8.41 8.96 -0.53
N ALA A 64 7.99 7.80 -0.03
CA ALA A 64 6.60 7.55 0.36
C ALA A 64 6.30 8.16 1.73
N ASP A 65 6.05 9.47 1.79
CA ASP A 65 5.68 10.16 3.03
C ASP A 65 4.50 11.11 2.85
N LYS A 66 3.99 11.61 3.97
CA LYS A 66 2.81 12.48 3.99
C LYS A 66 3.02 13.79 3.21
N ALA A 67 4.22 14.37 3.24
CA ALA A 67 4.48 15.64 2.58
C ALA A 67 4.40 15.47 1.06
N HIS A 68 5.10 14.47 0.53
CA HIS A 68 5.13 14.18 -0.91
C HIS A 68 3.79 13.65 -1.45
N ILE A 69 3.00 12.97 -0.61
CA ILE A 69 1.61 12.61 -0.99
C ILE A 69 0.73 13.86 -1.07
N THR A 70 0.86 14.76 -0.10
CA THR A 70 0.00 15.96 0.00
C THR A 70 0.31 16.98 -1.11
N ASP A 71 1.58 17.10 -1.52
CA ASP A 71 1.98 17.99 -2.62
C ASP A 71 1.83 17.37 -4.02
N GLY A 72 1.51 16.07 -4.08
CA GLY A 72 1.27 15.32 -5.32
C GLY A 72 2.53 14.81 -6.03
N SER A 73 3.71 14.99 -5.45
CA SER A 73 4.97 14.49 -6.03
C SER A 73 5.09 12.97 -5.93
N TYR A 74 4.57 12.36 -4.86
CA TYR A 74 4.46 10.90 -4.75
C TYR A 74 3.19 10.43 -5.43
N LYS A 75 3.31 9.78 -6.60
CA LYS A 75 2.17 9.47 -7.48
C LYS A 75 1.37 8.22 -7.09
N PHE A 76 1.91 7.37 -6.21
CA PHE A 76 1.27 6.11 -5.83
C PHE A 76 0.46 6.26 -4.54
N TRP A 77 -0.77 6.75 -4.65
CA TRP A 77 -1.69 6.92 -3.52
C TRP A 77 -3.14 6.79 -3.99
N SER A 78 -4.07 6.69 -3.04
CA SER A 78 -5.50 6.65 -3.31
C SER A 78 -6.30 7.30 -2.18
N TRP A 79 -7.52 7.71 -2.48
CA TRP A 79 -8.47 8.23 -1.51
C TRP A 79 -9.06 7.09 -0.67
N GLY A 80 -9.05 7.26 0.66
CA GLY A 80 -9.86 6.45 1.56
C GLY A 80 -11.29 6.99 1.57
N HIS A 81 -12.25 6.15 1.19
CA HIS A 81 -13.66 6.52 1.18
C HIS A 81 -14.41 5.82 2.31
N MET A 82 -15.32 6.55 2.96
CA MET A 82 -16.31 6.00 3.89
C MET A 82 -17.67 5.99 3.19
N TYR A 83 -18.40 4.89 3.29
CA TYR A 83 -19.69 4.71 2.63
C TYR A 83 -20.78 4.30 3.62
N THR A 84 -21.96 4.87 3.44
CA THR A 84 -23.20 4.45 4.11
C THR A 84 -24.25 4.07 3.08
N LYS A 85 -25.16 3.15 3.44
CA LYS A 85 -26.31 2.82 2.59
C LYS A 85 -27.37 3.92 2.74
N GLY A 86 -27.27 4.97 1.93
CA GLY A 86 -28.08 6.18 2.03
C GLY A 86 -27.49 7.21 3.00
N GLU A 87 -28.29 8.21 3.38
CA GLU A 87 -27.88 9.27 4.30
C GLU A 87 -27.49 8.70 5.68
N SER A 88 -26.33 9.11 6.21
CA SER A 88 -25.86 8.68 7.52
C SER A 88 -26.72 9.26 8.64
N LYS A 89 -27.00 8.47 9.68
CA LYS A 89 -27.86 8.84 10.81
C LYS A 89 -27.24 8.44 12.14
N ASP A 90 -27.66 9.11 13.21
CA ASP A 90 -27.29 8.81 14.60
C ASP A 90 -25.79 8.57 14.77
N LEU A 91 -25.41 7.40 15.28
CA LEU A 91 -24.03 7.03 15.55
C LEU A 91 -23.14 7.02 14.30
N SER A 92 -23.68 6.59 13.16
CA SER A 92 -22.90 6.55 11.90
C SER A 92 -22.53 7.95 11.43
N LYS A 93 -23.44 8.91 11.55
CA LYS A 93 -23.18 10.32 11.25
C LYS A 93 -22.18 10.91 12.25
N ALA A 94 -22.40 10.71 13.54
CA ALA A 94 -21.51 11.23 14.59
C ALA A 94 -20.07 10.73 14.42
N PHE A 95 -19.89 9.47 14.02
CA PHE A 95 -18.56 8.90 13.76
C PHE A 95 -17.91 9.51 12.53
N ILE A 96 -18.63 9.65 11.42
CA ILE A 96 -18.09 10.27 10.19
C ILE A 96 -17.69 11.73 10.46
N ASP A 97 -18.55 12.50 11.14
CA ASP A 97 -18.30 13.91 11.49
C ASP A 97 -17.11 14.07 12.46
N PHE A 98 -16.81 13.04 13.28
CA PHE A 98 -15.63 13.05 14.16
C PHE A 98 -14.32 12.77 13.41
N VAL A 99 -14.37 11.94 12.36
CA VAL A 99 -13.18 11.53 11.58
C VAL A 99 -12.78 12.58 10.54
N MET A 100 -13.75 13.35 10.02
CA MET A 100 -13.52 14.42 9.04
C MET A 100 -13.15 15.75 9.69
#